data_AF-A0A498LHA1-F1
#
_entry.id   AF-A0A498LHA1-F1
#
_cell.length_a   1.000
_cell.length_b   1.000
_cell.length_c   1.000
_cell.angle_alpha   90.00
_cell.angle_beta   90.00
_cell.angle_gamma   90.00
#
_symmetry.space_group_name_H-M   'P 1'
#
loop_
_entity.id
_entity.type
_entity.pdbx_description
1 polymer ?
#
loop_
_entity_poly.entity_id
_entity_poly.type
_entity_poly.pdbx_seq_one_letter_code
_entity_poly.pdbx_strand_id
1 'polypeptide(L)'
;MSDIRHALLRRDPLSAAKEVLYHLDISLGSALQSSTGPTPGLEKSTVELVEEFIFHVPKDRNIQPKRMSCVQELQLLEIMCSYFQEQSKDAIRQIIFSALFSLQGNKADESRMAMLGKLVSMAIAVCRVPILECAATWLQVLMDDYCTLVPCAISTLQNICSASPRFCCQLITAVTALYDFSSDELTPPPALLEMLVGWITEDPRLLLLTFINTPLNSSLPLGCLEITPLLGLLRWCVKAPLAYQRSRKLALTNGHGESEKGTAYEELYSKLHLSVLQVFLMLQVHLTEQNLIGRLAVLPVESVAALVEEVSRLCEKLMPLPAANHIQLALDRLAQALQVAMATGALLCTREDLRTLCSRLPHNK
;
A
#
# COMPACT_ATOMS: atom_id res chain seq x y z
N MET A 1 3.24 34.33 17.82
CA MET A 1 3.82 33.28 16.94
C MET A 1 5.33 33.44 16.72
N SER A 2 5.85 34.67 16.55
CA SER A 2 7.29 34.93 16.68
C SER A 2 7.86 34.35 17.98
N ASP A 3 7.12 34.44 19.08
CA ASP A 3 7.61 34.08 20.42
C ASP A 3 7.88 32.58 20.59
N ILE A 4 7.04 31.72 19.98
CA ILE A 4 7.21 30.26 20.02
C ILE A 4 8.50 29.89 19.28
N ARG A 5 8.70 30.40 18.06
CA ARG A 5 9.93 30.18 17.31
C ARG A 5 11.16 30.66 18.09
N HIS A 6 11.11 31.85 18.69
CA HIS A 6 12.22 32.37 19.50
C HIS A 6 12.50 31.53 20.74
N ALA A 7 11.47 30.94 21.36
CA ALA A 7 11.64 30.02 22.49
C ALA A 7 12.28 28.70 22.05
N LEU A 8 11.85 28.15 20.91
CA LEU A 8 12.39 26.90 20.35
C LEU A 8 13.85 27.03 19.92
N LEU A 9 14.25 28.18 19.35
CA LEU A 9 15.64 28.46 18.97
C LEU A 9 16.64 28.41 20.14
N ARG A 10 16.18 28.58 21.38
CA ARG A 10 17.02 28.52 22.59
C ARG A 10 17.16 27.13 23.17
N ARG A 11 16.41 26.14 22.66
CA ARG A 11 16.42 24.77 23.15
C ARG A 11 17.40 23.91 22.34
N ASP A 12 17.77 22.76 22.90
CA ASP A 12 18.40 21.73 22.10
C ASP A 12 17.42 21.19 21.03
N PRO A 13 17.93 20.62 19.92
CA PRO A 13 17.08 20.21 18.80
C PRO A 13 15.98 19.21 19.17
N LEU A 14 16.25 18.28 20.09
CA LEU A 14 15.29 17.23 20.46
C LEU A 14 14.19 17.77 21.35
N SER A 15 14.53 18.63 22.32
CA SER A 15 13.55 19.32 23.15
C SER A 15 12.69 20.29 22.33
N ALA A 16 13.26 20.92 21.29
CA ALA A 16 12.51 21.76 20.37
C ALA A 16 11.51 20.93 19.54
N ALA A 17 11.95 19.80 18.96
CA ALA A 17 11.09 18.89 18.21
C ALA A 17 9.93 18.35 19.06
N LYS A 18 10.21 17.94 20.31
CA LYS A 18 9.19 17.46 21.25
C LYS A 18 8.14 18.55 21.56
N GLU A 19 8.57 19.79 21.76
CA GLU A 19 7.66 20.91 21.99
C GLU A 19 6.80 21.22 20.75
N VAL A 20 7.37 21.10 19.54
CA VAL A 20 6.60 21.26 18.29
C VAL A 20 5.52 20.19 18.15
N LEU A 21 5.81 18.93 18.49
CA LEU A 21 4.79 17.85 18.50
C LEU A 21 3.66 18.15 19.49
N TYR A 22 3.98 18.67 20.68
CA TYR A 22 2.97 19.06 21.66
C TYR A 22 2.15 20.27 21.21
N HIS A 23 2.78 21.26 20.57
CA HIS A 23 2.09 22.41 19.99
C HIS A 23 1.12 21.99 18.86
N LEU A 24 1.54 21.06 18.00
CA LEU A 24 0.68 20.45 16.99
C LEU A 24 -0.56 19.80 17.61
N ASP A 25 -0.37 19.03 18.69
CA ASP A 25 -1.45 18.37 19.42
C ASP A 25 -2.49 19.37 19.93
N ILE A 26 -2.04 20.45 20.59
CA ILE A 26 -2.94 21.48 21.11
C ILE A 26 -3.68 22.19 19.97
N SER A 27 -2.97 22.57 18.91
CA SER A 27 -3.52 23.33 17.79
C SER A 27 -4.56 22.52 17.02
N LEU A 28 -4.26 21.25 16.71
CA LEU A 28 -5.14 20.39 15.94
C LEU A 28 -6.25 19.76 16.80
N GLY A 29 -5.95 19.46 18.07
CA GLY A 29 -6.92 18.95 19.03
C GLY A 29 -8.01 19.96 19.39
N SER A 30 -7.71 21.27 19.38
CA SER A 30 -8.69 22.34 19.55
C SER A 30 -9.52 22.59 18.27
N ALA A 31 -8.91 22.47 17.10
CA ALA A 31 -9.59 22.58 15.81
C ALA A 31 -10.65 21.47 15.63
N LEU A 32 -10.36 20.23 16.05
CA LEU A 32 -11.32 19.12 15.99
C LEU A 32 -12.56 19.29 16.88
N GLN A 33 -12.44 20.02 18.00
CA GLN A 33 -13.56 20.27 18.91
C GLN A 33 -14.46 21.41 18.43
N SER A 34 -13.96 22.25 17.51
CA SER A 34 -14.62 23.48 17.05
C SER A 34 -15.21 23.38 15.64
N SER A 35 -14.87 22.36 14.85
CA SER A 35 -15.25 22.27 13.44
C SER A 35 -16.46 21.35 13.16
N THR A 36 -17.57 21.96 12.71
CA THR A 36 -18.65 21.33 11.91
C THR A 36 -18.39 21.50 10.39
N GLY A 37 -17.13 21.51 9.96
CA GLY A 37 -16.71 21.80 8.57
C GLY A 37 -15.56 20.92 8.08
N PRO A 38 -15.09 21.10 6.82
CA PRO A 38 -14.04 20.26 6.23
C PRO A 38 -12.73 20.37 7.04
N THR A 39 -11.94 19.29 7.02
CA THR A 39 -10.72 19.10 7.82
C THR A 39 -9.88 20.38 7.93
N PRO A 40 -9.57 20.86 9.15
CA PRO A 40 -8.79 22.08 9.33
C PRO A 40 -7.37 21.86 8.79
N GLY A 41 -7.03 22.58 7.72
CA GLY A 41 -5.65 22.64 7.22
C GLY A 41 -4.74 23.30 8.25
N LEU A 42 -3.47 22.91 8.28
CA LEU A 42 -2.52 23.55 9.19
C LEU A 42 -2.33 25.02 8.84
N GLU A 43 -2.30 25.87 9.86
CA GLU A 43 -1.82 27.23 9.71
C GLU A 43 -0.38 27.23 9.16
N LYS A 44 -0.11 28.12 8.21
CA LYS A 44 1.20 28.25 7.55
C LYS A 44 2.37 28.38 8.55
N SER A 45 2.14 29.10 9.64
CA SER A 45 3.07 29.26 10.77
C SER A 45 3.46 27.94 11.43
N THR A 46 2.51 27.03 11.60
CA THR A 46 2.75 25.71 12.21
C THR A 46 3.51 24.80 11.25
N VAL A 47 3.21 24.88 9.95
CA VAL A 47 3.98 24.16 8.91
C VAL A 47 5.45 24.60 8.93
N GLU A 48 5.72 25.90 9.03
CA GLU A 48 7.09 26.44 9.11
C GLU A 48 7.86 25.93 10.35
N LEU A 49 7.19 25.79 11.51
CA LEU A 49 7.82 25.22 12.71
C LEU A 49 8.17 23.74 12.53
N VAL A 50 7.29 22.96 11.91
CA VAL A 50 7.53 21.56 11.61
C VAL A 50 8.72 21.40 10.66
N GLU A 51 8.78 22.21 9.61
CA GLU A 51 9.87 22.18 8.64
C GLU A 51 11.21 22.54 9.29
N GLU A 52 11.24 23.57 10.14
CA GLU A 52 12.47 24.05 10.76
C GLU A 52 12.98 23.13 11.89
N PHE A 53 12.09 22.59 12.72
CA PHE A 53 12.47 21.90 13.97
C PHE A 53 12.29 20.38 13.95
N ILE A 54 11.50 19.81 13.03
CA ILE A 54 11.38 18.35 12.86
C ILE A 54 12.18 17.91 11.63
N PHE A 55 11.99 18.57 10.49
CA PHE A 55 12.66 18.20 9.23
C PHE A 55 13.98 18.93 9.00
N HIS A 56 14.35 19.88 9.88
CA HIS A 56 15.61 20.63 9.84
C HIS A 56 15.87 21.33 8.50
N VAL A 57 14.80 21.80 7.86
CA VAL A 57 14.84 22.56 6.63
C VAL A 57 15.00 24.05 6.98
N PRO A 58 16.16 24.67 6.69
CA PRO A 58 16.41 26.04 7.11
C PRO A 58 15.51 27.01 6.35
N LYS A 59 14.94 27.97 7.09
CA LYS A 59 14.07 29.02 6.54
C LYS A 59 14.86 30.05 5.72
N ASP A 60 16.11 30.32 6.12
CA ASP A 60 17.02 31.28 5.47
C ASP A 60 18.11 30.56 4.68
N ARG A 61 18.23 30.89 3.38
CA ARG A 61 19.24 30.32 2.47
C ARG A 61 20.69 30.54 2.91
N ASN A 62 20.94 31.52 3.78
CA ASN A 62 22.28 31.94 4.22
C ASN A 62 22.75 31.26 5.51
N ILE A 63 21.92 30.45 6.16
CA ILE A 63 22.28 29.72 7.38
C ILE A 63 22.57 28.27 6.99
N GLN A 64 23.79 27.79 7.27
CA GLN A 64 24.11 26.39 7.03
C GLN A 64 23.20 25.50 7.89
N PRO A 65 22.53 24.48 7.31
CA PRO A 65 21.68 23.58 8.06
C PRO A 65 22.53 22.84 9.10
N LYS A 66 22.18 23.02 10.37
CA LYS A 66 22.78 22.24 11.46
C LYS A 66 22.18 20.84 11.39
N ARG A 67 22.76 19.98 10.55
CA ARG A 67 22.33 18.58 10.40
C ARG A 67 22.40 17.87 11.75
N MET A 68 21.34 17.13 12.07
CA MET A 68 21.37 16.22 13.21
C MET A 68 22.43 15.15 13.00
N SER A 69 23.08 14.72 14.09
CA SER A 69 23.86 13.48 14.07
C SER A 69 22.94 12.26 13.96
N CYS A 70 23.46 11.13 13.50
CA CYS A 70 22.68 9.88 13.40
C CYS A 70 22.07 9.45 14.75
N VAL A 71 22.77 9.70 15.86
CA VAL A 71 22.26 9.41 17.21
C VAL A 71 21.08 10.30 17.55
N GLN A 72 21.16 11.60 17.26
CA GLN A 72 20.05 12.51 17.50
C GLN A 72 18.87 12.18 16.59
N GLU A 73 19.11 11.80 15.34
CA GLU A 73 18.04 11.38 14.44
C GLU A 73 17.32 10.13 14.98
N LEU A 74 18.06 9.13 15.47
CA LEU A 74 17.47 7.97 16.12
C LEU A 74 16.65 8.36 17.36
N GLN A 75 17.17 9.25 18.21
CA GLN A 75 16.45 9.77 19.37
C GLN A 75 15.18 10.53 19.00
N LEU A 76 15.18 11.26 17.87
CA LEU A 76 13.99 11.91 17.36
C LEU A 76 12.94 10.88 16.92
N LEU A 77 13.34 9.81 16.23
CA LEU A 77 12.44 8.71 15.88
C LEU A 77 11.85 8.04 17.13
N GLU A 78 12.64 7.85 18.19
CA GLU A 78 12.16 7.36 19.49
C GLU A 78 11.14 8.30 20.14
N ILE A 79 11.40 9.62 20.10
CA ILE A 79 10.47 10.64 20.59
C ILE A 79 9.15 10.58 19.81
N MET A 80 9.21 10.50 18.48
CA MET A 80 8.02 10.39 17.63
C MET A 80 7.26 9.09 17.91
N CYS A 81 7.96 7.96 18.06
CA CYS A 81 7.36 6.69 18.46
C CYS A 81 6.63 6.78 19.79
N SER A 82 7.28 7.35 20.81
CA SER A 82 6.71 7.51 22.14
C SER A 82 5.49 8.42 22.10
N TYR A 83 5.60 9.54 21.37
CA TYR A 83 4.49 10.48 21.18
C TYR A 83 3.25 9.79 20.57
N PHE A 84 3.40 9.11 19.43
CA PHE A 84 2.28 8.43 18.78
C PHE A 84 1.71 7.27 19.63
N GLN A 85 2.55 6.63 20.44
CA GLN A 85 2.15 5.57 21.37
C GLN A 85 1.33 6.11 22.55
N GLU A 86 1.69 7.27 23.08
CA GLU A 86 1.01 7.92 24.22
C GLU A 86 -0.30 8.59 23.81
N GLN A 87 -0.43 9.02 22.55
CA GLN A 87 -1.66 9.61 22.02
C GLN A 87 -2.79 8.58 21.94
N SER A 88 -3.76 8.67 22.85
CA SER A 88 -4.88 7.72 22.97
C SER A 88 -6.00 7.91 21.95
N LYS A 89 -6.07 9.08 21.30
CA LYS A 89 -7.14 9.42 20.35
C LYS A 89 -6.69 9.16 18.91
N ASP A 90 -7.20 8.10 18.29
CA ASP A 90 -6.82 7.72 16.92
C ASP A 90 -7.04 8.84 15.89
N ALA A 91 -8.15 9.58 15.99
CA ALA A 91 -8.42 10.71 15.08
C ALA A 91 -7.36 11.81 15.15
N ILE A 92 -6.89 12.13 16.36
CA ILE A 92 -5.80 13.09 16.57
C ILE A 92 -4.49 12.52 16.01
N ARG A 93 -4.22 11.24 16.28
CA ARG A 93 -3.04 10.54 15.77
C ARG A 93 -2.95 10.65 14.24
N GLN A 94 -4.03 10.34 13.54
CA GLN A 94 -4.11 10.39 12.08
C GLN A 94 -3.94 11.81 11.53
N ILE A 95 -4.56 12.81 12.17
CA ILE A 95 -4.44 14.20 11.73
C ILE A 95 -3.02 14.73 11.94
N ILE A 96 -2.38 14.41 13.06
CA ILE A 96 -1.00 14.83 13.33
C ILE A 96 -0.03 14.12 12.41
N PHE A 97 -0.23 12.83 12.15
CA PHE A 97 0.57 12.10 11.17
C PHE A 97 0.42 12.73 9.77
N SER A 98 -0.80 13.03 9.36
CA SER A 98 -1.06 13.71 8.09
C SER A 98 -0.44 15.10 8.05
N ALA A 99 -0.49 15.86 9.14
CA ALA A 99 0.13 17.18 9.27
C ALA A 99 1.65 17.15 9.08
N LEU A 100 2.29 16.10 9.60
CA LEU A 100 3.73 15.92 9.52
C LEU A 100 4.17 15.45 8.13
N PHE A 101 3.39 14.62 7.45
CA PHE A 101 3.87 13.92 6.26
C PHE A 101 3.15 14.26 4.94
N SER A 102 2.10 15.09 4.98
CA SER A 102 1.46 15.57 3.74
C SER A 102 2.43 16.41 2.91
N LEU A 103 2.60 16.01 1.65
CA LEU A 103 3.40 16.71 0.66
C LEU A 103 2.83 18.10 0.40
N GLN A 104 3.68 19.12 0.46
CA GLN A 104 3.31 20.52 0.27
C GLN A 104 3.74 21.06 -1.11
N GLY A 105 4.42 20.25 -1.92
CA GLY A 105 5.03 20.69 -3.18
C GLY A 105 6.25 21.58 -2.95
N ASN A 106 6.96 21.40 -1.83
CA ASN A 106 8.06 22.28 -1.41
C ASN A 106 9.35 21.49 -1.14
N LYS A 107 10.44 22.19 -0.85
CA LYS A 107 11.77 21.57 -0.64
C LYS A 107 11.84 20.69 0.61
N ALA A 108 10.90 20.82 1.54
CA ALA A 108 10.86 19.99 2.74
C ALA A 108 10.31 18.59 2.47
N ASP A 109 9.62 18.38 1.34
CA ASP A 109 8.99 17.10 1.00
C ASP A 109 10.00 15.94 0.94
N GLU A 110 11.21 16.16 0.44
CA GLU A 110 12.27 15.15 0.43
C GLU A 110 12.67 14.74 1.87
N SER A 111 12.78 15.71 2.77
CA SER A 111 13.09 15.46 4.19
C SER A 111 11.93 14.81 4.94
N ARG A 112 10.68 15.17 4.60
CA ARG A 112 9.45 14.53 5.11
C ARG A 112 9.43 13.05 4.76
N MET A 113 9.66 12.73 3.49
CA MET A 113 9.64 11.36 2.99
C MET A 113 10.78 10.51 3.57
N ALA A 114 12.00 11.07 3.64
CA ALA A 114 13.13 10.38 4.26
C ALA A 114 12.85 10.07 5.75
N MET A 115 12.28 11.01 6.50
CA MET A 115 11.91 10.79 7.90
C MET A 115 10.77 9.79 8.06
N LEU A 116 9.75 9.85 7.20
CA LEU A 116 8.64 8.91 7.17
C LEU A 116 9.14 7.48 6.96
N GLY A 117 10.02 7.26 5.97
CA GLY A 117 10.62 5.96 5.70
C GLY A 117 11.38 5.39 6.91
N LYS A 118 12.19 6.21 7.57
CA LYS A 118 12.90 5.82 8.80
C LYS A 118 11.95 5.50 9.95
N LEU A 119 10.91 6.32 10.15
CA LEU A 119 9.91 6.13 11.20
C LEU A 119 9.12 4.84 11.01
N VAL A 120 8.66 4.55 9.79
CA VAL A 120 7.93 3.32 9.47
C VAL A 120 8.85 2.11 9.59
N SER A 121 10.09 2.19 9.12
CA SER A 121 11.08 1.12 9.28
C SER A 121 11.34 0.78 10.76
N MET A 122 11.53 1.81 11.60
CA MET A 122 11.67 1.61 13.05
C MET A 122 10.39 1.06 13.67
N ALA A 123 9.21 1.59 13.31
CA ALA A 123 7.93 1.11 13.81
C ALA A 123 7.67 -0.36 13.47
N ILE A 124 8.11 -0.82 12.29
CA ILE A 124 8.12 -2.23 11.89
C ILE A 124 9.07 -3.03 12.78
N ALA A 125 10.32 -2.57 12.93
CA ALA A 125 11.34 -3.27 13.72
C ALA A 125 10.99 -3.44 15.20
N VAL A 126 10.35 -2.45 15.81
CA VAL A 126 9.98 -2.44 17.23
C VAL A 126 8.46 -2.55 17.47
N CYS A 127 7.69 -2.97 16.47
CA CYS A 127 6.24 -3.23 16.54
C CYS A 127 5.40 -2.07 17.13
N ARG A 128 5.63 -0.83 16.67
CA ARG A 128 4.84 0.36 17.09
C ARG A 128 3.54 0.47 16.30
N VAL A 129 2.54 -0.33 16.68
CA VAL A 129 1.21 -0.40 16.04
C VAL A 129 0.58 0.97 15.77
N PRO A 130 0.57 1.94 16.72
CA PRO A 130 0.02 3.28 16.49
C PRO A 130 0.54 4.01 15.25
N ILE A 131 1.83 3.85 14.94
CA ILE A 131 2.45 4.44 13.75
C ILE A 131 2.08 3.65 12.50
N LEU A 132 2.08 2.32 12.58
CA LEU A 132 1.74 1.45 11.46
C LEU A 132 0.30 1.71 10.98
N GLU A 133 -0.64 1.89 11.91
CA GLU A 133 -2.04 2.26 11.60
C GLU A 133 -2.16 3.62 10.90
N CYS A 134 -1.29 4.59 11.22
CA CYS A 134 -1.23 5.86 10.51
C CYS A 134 -0.58 5.72 9.13
N ALA A 135 0.57 5.06 9.08
CA ALA A 135 1.36 4.84 7.88
C ALA A 135 0.63 4.01 6.82
N ALA A 136 -0.34 3.16 7.22
CA ALA A 136 -1.17 2.40 6.30
C ALA A 136 -1.78 3.29 5.20
N THR A 137 -2.18 4.52 5.52
CA THR A 137 -2.75 5.46 4.54
C THR A 137 -1.73 6.09 3.59
N TRP A 138 -0.43 6.02 3.90
CA TRP A 138 0.68 6.67 3.20
C TRP A 138 1.62 5.70 2.49
N LEU A 139 1.31 4.40 2.54
CA LEU A 139 2.25 3.35 2.19
C LEU A 139 2.68 3.38 0.71
N GLN A 140 1.88 3.95 -0.19
CA GLN A 140 2.23 4.15 -1.60
C GLN A 140 3.47 5.00 -1.80
N VAL A 141 3.57 6.10 -1.05
CA VAL A 141 4.63 7.10 -1.23
C VAL A 141 5.96 6.58 -0.69
N LEU A 142 5.92 5.53 0.13
CA LEU A 142 7.08 4.92 0.79
C LEU A 142 7.70 3.75 0.02
N MET A 143 7.02 3.25 -1.02
CA MET A 143 7.31 1.94 -1.59
C MET A 143 8.52 1.85 -2.50
N ASP A 144 8.90 2.94 -3.19
CA ASP A 144 10.06 2.94 -4.09
C ASP A 144 11.35 2.57 -3.34
N ASP A 145 11.50 3.03 -2.09
CA ASP A 145 12.67 2.72 -1.26
C ASP A 145 12.51 1.42 -0.45
N TYR A 146 11.30 1.14 0.06
CA TYR A 146 11.11 0.07 1.05
C TYR A 146 11.18 -1.34 0.44
N CYS A 147 10.73 -1.54 -0.80
CA CYS A 147 10.66 -2.89 -1.39
C CYS A 147 12.01 -3.50 -1.76
N THR A 148 13.03 -2.67 -1.94
CA THR A 148 14.43 -3.15 -2.04
C THR A 148 14.92 -3.74 -0.71
N LEU A 149 14.32 -3.35 0.42
CA LEU A 149 14.66 -3.76 1.78
C LEU A 149 13.74 -4.87 2.34
N VAL A 150 12.53 -5.03 1.80
CA VAL A 150 11.55 -6.07 2.21
C VAL A 150 12.15 -7.49 2.27
N PRO A 151 13.02 -7.94 1.35
CA PRO A 151 13.60 -9.29 1.43
C PRO A 151 14.39 -9.55 2.71
N CYS A 152 15.04 -8.51 3.27
CA CYS A 152 15.80 -8.60 4.53
C CYS A 152 14.91 -8.45 5.78
N ALA A 153 13.67 -7.99 5.63
CA ALA A 153 12.75 -7.70 6.73
C ALA A 153 11.63 -8.75 6.90
N ILE A 154 11.63 -9.84 6.13
CA ILE A 154 10.56 -10.85 6.14
C ILE A 154 10.31 -11.42 7.53
N SER A 155 11.35 -11.75 8.29
CA SER A 155 11.22 -12.24 9.68
C SER A 155 10.61 -11.20 10.62
N THR A 156 10.94 -9.92 10.42
CA THR A 156 10.35 -8.80 11.17
C THR A 156 8.87 -8.59 10.80
N LEU A 157 8.54 -8.74 9.52
CA LEU A 157 7.18 -8.55 8.99
C LEU A 157 6.22 -9.67 9.44
N GLN A 158 6.69 -10.90 9.61
CA GLN A 158 5.84 -12.05 9.98
C GLN A 158 4.96 -11.78 11.21
N ASN A 159 5.49 -11.10 12.24
CA ASN A 159 4.76 -10.80 13.47
C ASN A 159 3.81 -9.60 13.35
N ILE A 160 3.94 -8.79 12.30
CA ILE A 160 3.15 -7.56 12.13
C ILE A 160 1.73 -7.87 11.71
N CYS A 161 1.49 -8.96 10.97
CA CYS A 161 0.14 -9.30 10.54
C CYS A 161 -0.83 -9.49 11.71
N SER A 162 -0.36 -10.04 12.83
CA SER A 162 -1.17 -10.14 14.05
C SER A 162 -1.28 -8.81 14.81
N ALA A 163 -0.29 -7.93 14.70
CA ALA A 163 -0.20 -6.69 15.48
C ALA A 163 -0.91 -5.49 14.81
N SER A 164 -0.78 -5.34 13.48
CA SER A 164 -1.41 -4.28 12.68
C SER A 164 -1.93 -4.85 11.35
N PRO A 165 -3.09 -5.55 11.37
CA PRO A 165 -3.70 -6.12 10.18
C PRO A 165 -4.03 -5.07 9.10
N ARG A 166 -4.40 -3.84 9.48
CA ARG A 166 -4.70 -2.76 8.53
C ARG A 166 -3.45 -2.35 7.75
N PHE A 167 -2.31 -2.26 8.42
CA PHE A 167 -1.02 -2.01 7.77
C PHE A 167 -0.68 -3.13 6.79
N CYS A 168 -0.85 -4.40 7.17
CA CYS A 168 -0.62 -5.54 6.28
C CYS A 168 -1.55 -5.53 5.05
N CYS A 169 -2.82 -5.17 5.22
CA CYS A 169 -3.75 -4.98 4.11
C CYS A 169 -3.20 -3.97 3.09
N GLN A 170 -2.75 -2.80 3.56
CA GLN A 170 -2.18 -1.75 2.70
C GLN A 170 -0.81 -2.14 2.12
N LEU A 171 0.02 -2.85 2.88
CA LEU A 171 1.28 -3.42 2.40
C LEU A 171 1.04 -4.35 1.22
N ILE A 172 0.06 -5.25 1.30
CA ILE A 172 -0.30 -6.14 0.18
C ILE A 172 -0.75 -5.31 -1.02
N THR A 173 -1.62 -4.33 -0.84
CA THR A 173 -2.11 -3.49 -1.94
C THR A 173 -0.96 -2.76 -2.64
N ALA A 174 0.02 -2.28 -1.87
CA ALA A 174 1.15 -1.56 -2.40
C ALA A 174 2.17 -2.51 -3.08
N VAL A 175 2.51 -3.63 -2.44
CA VAL A 175 3.41 -4.67 -3.00
C VAL A 175 2.87 -5.19 -4.33
N THR A 176 1.56 -5.41 -4.43
CA THR A 176 0.93 -5.92 -5.65
C THR A 176 0.82 -4.88 -6.76
N ALA A 177 0.88 -3.58 -6.42
CA ALA A 177 1.05 -2.51 -7.39
C ALA A 177 2.49 -2.41 -7.91
N LEU A 178 3.49 -2.62 -7.04
CA LEU A 178 4.91 -2.59 -7.42
C LEU A 178 5.31 -3.76 -8.33
N TYR A 179 5.00 -5.00 -7.91
CA TYR A 179 5.35 -6.18 -8.70
C TYR A 179 4.22 -6.51 -9.67
N ASP A 180 4.19 -5.82 -10.80
CA ASP A 180 3.09 -5.91 -11.76
C ASP A 180 3.28 -7.00 -12.84
N PHE A 181 4.39 -7.75 -12.81
CA PHE A 181 4.81 -8.72 -13.84
C PHE A 181 5.11 -8.14 -15.23
N SER A 182 5.27 -6.83 -15.38
CA SER A 182 5.62 -6.21 -16.67
C SER A 182 7.01 -6.63 -17.16
N SER A 183 7.94 -6.91 -16.25
CA SER A 183 9.26 -7.50 -16.50
C SER A 183 9.55 -8.66 -15.52
N ASP A 184 10.67 -9.37 -15.71
CA ASP A 184 11.09 -10.44 -14.79
C ASP A 184 11.60 -9.86 -13.45
N GLU A 185 12.14 -8.64 -13.45
CA GLU A 185 12.53 -7.91 -12.23
C GLU A 185 11.32 -7.46 -11.41
N LEU A 186 10.18 -7.25 -12.07
CA LEU A 186 8.91 -6.86 -11.45
C LEU A 186 8.02 -8.09 -11.14
N THR A 187 8.65 -9.25 -10.98
CA THR A 187 8.03 -10.46 -10.42
C THR A 187 8.30 -10.51 -8.91
N PRO A 188 7.30 -10.81 -8.06
CA PRO A 188 7.51 -10.77 -6.61
C PRO A 188 8.56 -11.80 -6.17
N PRO A 189 9.50 -11.44 -5.27
CA PRO A 189 10.46 -12.38 -4.71
C PRO A 189 9.76 -13.58 -4.03
N PRO A 190 10.30 -14.81 -4.16
CA PRO A 190 9.73 -16.04 -3.57
C PRO A 190 9.30 -15.92 -2.10
N ALA A 191 10.20 -15.46 -1.24
CA ALA A 191 9.94 -15.37 0.19
C ALA A 191 8.88 -14.31 0.53
N LEU A 192 8.76 -13.25 -0.29
CA LEU A 192 7.69 -12.27 -0.16
C LEU A 192 6.35 -12.89 -0.53
N LEU A 193 6.28 -13.62 -1.65
CA LEU A 193 5.07 -14.32 -2.08
C LEU A 193 4.61 -15.34 -1.02
N GLU A 194 5.52 -16.17 -0.50
CA GLU A 194 5.23 -17.16 0.55
C GLU A 194 4.64 -16.50 1.80
N MET A 195 5.24 -15.41 2.26
CA MET A 195 4.75 -14.65 3.43
C MET A 195 3.35 -14.09 3.19
N LEU A 196 3.12 -13.42 2.05
CA LEU A 196 1.82 -12.82 1.75
C LEU A 196 0.74 -13.89 1.59
N VAL A 197 1.03 -14.99 0.89
CA VAL A 197 0.10 -16.12 0.76
C VAL A 197 -0.17 -16.72 2.13
N GLY A 198 0.83 -16.87 2.99
CA GLY A 198 0.67 -17.30 4.39
C GLY A 198 -0.37 -16.45 5.13
N TRP A 199 -0.16 -15.13 5.20
CA TRP A 199 -1.09 -14.21 5.87
C TRP A 199 -2.52 -14.29 5.32
N ILE A 200 -2.65 -14.34 3.99
CA ILE A 200 -3.95 -14.33 3.32
C ILE A 200 -4.69 -15.65 3.54
N THR A 201 -3.98 -16.78 3.52
CA THR A 201 -4.58 -18.09 3.76
C THR A 201 -4.97 -18.30 5.23
N GLU A 202 -4.23 -17.70 6.17
CA GLU A 202 -4.58 -17.72 7.59
C GLU A 202 -5.83 -16.89 7.90
N ASP A 203 -5.94 -15.68 7.34
CA ASP A 203 -7.14 -14.85 7.47
C ASP A 203 -7.46 -14.06 6.18
N PRO A 204 -8.33 -14.58 5.29
CA PRO A 204 -8.72 -13.89 4.06
C PRO A 204 -9.41 -12.54 4.31
N ARG A 205 -10.00 -12.31 5.51
CA ARG A 205 -10.66 -11.04 5.85
C ARG A 205 -9.68 -9.88 5.90
N LEU A 206 -8.38 -10.16 6.05
CA LEU A 206 -7.29 -9.20 5.94
C LEU A 206 -7.45 -8.30 4.71
N LEU A 207 -7.87 -8.87 3.58
CA LEU A 207 -8.02 -8.15 2.31
C LEU A 207 -9.18 -7.13 2.30
N LEU A 208 -10.10 -7.20 3.27
CA LEU A 208 -11.25 -6.28 3.38
C LEU A 208 -11.07 -5.23 4.47
N LEU A 209 -10.00 -5.28 5.27
CA LEU A 209 -9.88 -4.44 6.46
C LEU A 209 -9.82 -2.95 6.15
N THR A 210 -9.10 -2.54 5.10
CA THR A 210 -9.07 -1.12 4.73
C THR A 210 -10.45 -0.67 4.29
N PHE A 211 -11.13 -1.47 3.46
CA PHE A 211 -12.48 -1.21 2.99
C PHE A 211 -13.48 -1.02 4.13
N ILE A 212 -13.54 -1.96 5.06
CA ILE A 212 -14.49 -1.93 6.18
C ILE A 212 -14.22 -0.74 7.10
N ASN A 213 -12.95 -0.37 7.30
CA ASN A 213 -12.54 0.65 8.26
C ASN A 213 -12.26 2.03 7.62
N THR A 214 -12.66 2.26 6.38
CA THR A 214 -12.51 3.57 5.71
C THR A 214 -13.89 4.18 5.47
N PRO A 215 -14.17 5.38 6.01
CA PRO A 215 -15.46 6.03 5.79
C PRO A 215 -15.64 6.38 4.30
N LEU A 216 -16.69 5.84 3.67
CA LEU A 216 -16.97 5.96 2.23
C LEU A 216 -17.24 7.40 1.75
N ASN A 217 -17.40 8.34 2.69
CA ASN A 217 -17.67 9.76 2.43
C ASN A 217 -16.44 10.67 2.60
N SER A 218 -15.28 10.14 2.99
CA SER A 218 -14.05 10.93 3.04
C SER A 218 -13.47 11.07 1.64
N SER A 219 -13.20 12.31 1.21
CA SER A 219 -12.28 12.56 0.10
C SER A 219 -10.94 11.93 0.47
N LEU A 220 -10.63 10.75 -0.08
CA LEU A 220 -9.32 10.14 0.12
C LEU A 220 -8.27 11.16 -0.35
N PRO A 221 -7.15 11.32 0.38
CA PRO A 221 -6.04 12.14 -0.08
C PRO A 221 -5.64 11.75 -1.51
N LEU A 222 -5.20 12.72 -2.32
CA LEU A 222 -4.62 12.41 -3.62
C LEU A 222 -3.50 11.37 -3.45
N GLY A 223 -3.59 10.26 -4.19
CA GLY A 223 -2.63 9.15 -4.08
C GLY A 223 -2.89 8.24 -2.87
N CYS A 224 -4.13 7.77 -2.69
CA CYS A 224 -4.42 6.60 -1.85
C CYS A 224 -4.64 5.37 -2.74
N LEU A 225 -4.25 4.17 -2.27
CA LEU A 225 -4.42 2.91 -3.01
C LEU A 225 -5.89 2.67 -3.32
N GLU A 226 -6.12 1.75 -4.25
CA GLU A 226 -7.37 1.02 -4.24
C GLU A 226 -7.69 0.56 -2.82
N ILE A 227 -8.95 0.71 -2.44
CA ILE A 227 -9.41 0.48 -1.06
C ILE A 227 -9.17 -0.98 -0.63
N THR A 228 -8.90 -1.88 -1.59
CA THR A 228 -8.59 -3.29 -1.37
C THR A 228 -7.40 -3.74 -2.23
N PRO A 229 -6.62 -4.75 -1.79
CA PRO A 229 -5.59 -5.41 -2.58
C PRO A 229 -6.14 -6.32 -3.69
N LEU A 230 -7.47 -6.43 -3.86
CA LEU A 230 -8.09 -7.48 -4.67
C LEU A 230 -7.70 -7.40 -6.15
N LEU A 231 -7.63 -6.21 -6.76
CA LEU A 231 -7.20 -6.10 -8.16
C LEU A 231 -5.74 -6.52 -8.32
N GLY A 232 -4.85 -6.07 -7.45
CA GLY A 232 -3.43 -6.40 -7.51
C GLY A 232 -3.19 -7.90 -7.40
N LEU A 233 -3.87 -8.56 -6.45
CA LEU A 233 -3.81 -10.01 -6.28
C LEU A 233 -4.47 -10.76 -7.44
N LEU A 234 -5.58 -10.25 -7.99
CA LEU A 234 -6.19 -10.81 -9.20
C LEU A 234 -5.21 -10.74 -10.38
N ARG A 235 -4.56 -9.58 -10.59
CA ARG A 235 -3.53 -9.39 -11.60
C ARG A 235 -2.40 -10.40 -11.43
N TRP A 236 -1.93 -10.62 -10.20
CA TRP A 236 -0.91 -11.63 -9.90
C TRP A 236 -1.38 -13.03 -10.31
N CYS A 237 -2.57 -13.45 -9.86
CA CYS A 237 -3.10 -14.78 -10.13
C CYS A 237 -3.24 -15.06 -11.63
N VAL A 238 -3.68 -14.07 -12.40
CA VAL A 238 -3.90 -14.17 -13.85
C VAL A 238 -2.59 -14.10 -14.63
N LYS A 239 -1.66 -13.20 -14.28
CA LYS A 239 -0.41 -13.00 -15.05
C LYS A 239 0.70 -13.99 -14.69
N ALA A 240 0.70 -14.56 -13.48
CA ALA A 240 1.77 -15.45 -13.03
C ALA A 240 2.04 -16.65 -13.97
N PRO A 241 1.04 -17.39 -14.50
CA PRO A 241 1.29 -18.47 -15.46
C PRO A 241 2.00 -17.99 -16.73
N LEU A 242 1.65 -16.79 -17.21
CA LEU A 242 2.23 -16.18 -18.41
C LEU A 242 3.66 -15.69 -18.18
N ALA A 243 3.91 -15.09 -17.01
CA ALA A 243 5.23 -14.63 -16.61
C ALA A 243 6.21 -15.79 -16.42
N TYR A 244 5.78 -16.88 -15.77
CA TYR A 244 6.58 -18.09 -15.63
C TYR A 244 7.00 -18.66 -16.99
N GLN A 245 6.06 -18.71 -17.94
CA GLN A 245 6.35 -19.18 -19.29
C GLN A 245 7.31 -18.23 -20.05
N ARG A 246 7.20 -16.92 -19.84
CA ARG A 246 8.12 -15.91 -20.40
C ARG A 246 9.54 -16.15 -19.89
N SER A 247 9.74 -16.34 -18.59
CA SER A 247 11.06 -16.59 -18.00
C SER A 247 11.66 -17.93 -18.44
N ARG A 248 10.84 -19.00 -18.59
CA ARG A 248 11.29 -20.28 -19.16
C ARG A 248 11.82 -20.13 -20.58
N LYS A 249 11.17 -19.31 -21.43
CA LYS A 249 11.64 -19.03 -22.79
C LYS A 249 13.06 -18.44 -22.77
N LEU A 250 13.32 -17.48 -21.89
CA LEU A 250 14.64 -16.84 -21.72
C LEU A 250 15.70 -17.81 -21.18
N ALA A 251 15.32 -18.70 -20.26
CA ALA A 251 16.23 -19.71 -19.72
C ALA A 251 16.62 -20.78 -20.76
N LEU A 252 15.67 -21.22 -21.60
CA LEU A 252 15.92 -22.17 -22.69
C LEU A 252 16.83 -21.56 -23.78
N THR A 253 16.68 -20.27 -24.09
CA THR A 253 17.62 -19.58 -24.99
C THR A 253 19.02 -19.44 -24.40
N ASN A 254 19.15 -19.46 -23.07
CA ASN A 254 20.41 -19.30 -22.34
C ASN A 254 20.99 -20.63 -21.82
N GLY A 255 20.40 -21.78 -22.20
CA GLY A 255 20.94 -23.12 -21.90
C GLY A 255 20.84 -23.55 -20.43
N HIS A 256 19.90 -23.03 -19.65
CA HIS A 256 19.67 -23.47 -18.27
C HIS A 256 18.44 -24.41 -18.18
N GLY A 257 18.66 -25.60 -17.61
CA GLY A 257 17.64 -26.65 -17.46
C GLY A 257 16.54 -26.32 -16.44
N GLU A 258 15.41 -27.03 -16.54
CA GLU A 258 14.22 -26.84 -15.71
C GLU A 258 14.50 -27.05 -14.22
N SER A 259 14.04 -26.12 -13.38
CA SER A 259 14.16 -26.21 -11.92
C SER A 259 12.84 -26.68 -11.31
N GLU A 260 12.89 -27.69 -10.44
CA GLU A 260 11.77 -28.20 -9.61
C GLU A 260 11.05 -27.11 -8.80
N LYS A 261 11.66 -25.92 -8.63
CA LYS A 261 11.06 -24.78 -7.95
C LYS A 261 9.80 -24.24 -8.65
N GLY A 262 9.58 -24.53 -9.94
CA GLY A 262 8.42 -24.03 -10.69
C GLY A 262 7.06 -24.49 -10.14
N THR A 263 6.97 -25.71 -9.63
CA THR A 263 5.71 -26.30 -9.16
C THR A 263 5.27 -25.73 -7.81
N ALA A 264 6.20 -25.41 -6.91
CA ALA A 264 5.92 -24.81 -5.61
C ALA A 264 5.29 -23.40 -5.75
N TYR A 265 5.75 -22.59 -6.71
CA TYR A 265 5.17 -21.27 -6.96
C TYR A 265 3.76 -21.34 -7.54
N GLU A 266 3.50 -22.32 -8.41
CA GLU A 266 2.17 -22.51 -8.99
C GLU A 266 1.13 -22.85 -7.90
N GLU A 267 1.52 -23.63 -6.89
CA GLU A 267 0.68 -23.93 -5.73
C GLU A 267 0.34 -22.66 -4.93
N LEU A 268 1.32 -21.78 -4.69
CA LEU A 268 1.11 -20.50 -3.99
C LEU A 268 0.09 -19.61 -4.73
N TYR A 269 0.24 -19.44 -6.05
CA TYR A 269 -0.74 -18.67 -6.82
C TYR A 269 -2.12 -19.34 -6.89
N SER A 270 -2.18 -20.67 -6.80
CA SER A 270 -3.46 -21.38 -6.76
C SER A 270 -4.18 -21.17 -5.42
N LYS A 271 -3.45 -21.23 -4.30
CA LYS A 271 -3.97 -20.85 -2.96
C LYS A 271 -4.41 -19.39 -2.93
N LEU A 272 -3.62 -18.50 -3.54
CA LEU A 272 -3.94 -17.09 -3.61
C LEU A 272 -5.21 -16.83 -4.43
N HIS A 273 -5.33 -17.46 -5.60
CA HIS A 273 -6.51 -17.34 -6.46
C HIS A 273 -7.76 -17.80 -5.71
N LEU A 274 -7.71 -18.96 -5.04
CA LEU A 274 -8.82 -19.43 -4.21
C LEU A 274 -9.20 -18.43 -3.11
N SER A 275 -8.20 -17.85 -2.43
CA SER A 275 -8.44 -16.85 -1.38
C SER A 275 -9.10 -15.58 -1.93
N VAL A 276 -8.69 -15.12 -3.12
CA VAL A 276 -9.33 -13.98 -3.81
C VAL A 276 -10.80 -14.28 -4.12
N LEU A 277 -11.10 -15.47 -4.65
CA LEU A 277 -12.49 -15.88 -4.91
C LEU A 277 -13.33 -15.95 -3.63
N GLN A 278 -12.76 -16.51 -2.54
CA GLN A 278 -13.41 -16.55 -1.24
C GLN A 278 -13.71 -15.14 -0.72
N VAL A 279 -12.78 -14.20 -0.85
CA VAL A 279 -12.99 -12.82 -0.41
C VAL A 279 -14.08 -12.12 -1.21
N PHE A 280 -14.21 -12.36 -2.51
CA PHE A 280 -15.35 -11.83 -3.27
C PHE A 280 -16.69 -12.33 -2.72
N LEU A 281 -16.78 -13.62 -2.33
CA LEU A 281 -17.99 -14.16 -1.71
C LEU A 281 -18.27 -13.51 -0.34
N MET A 282 -17.24 -13.27 0.47
CA MET A 282 -17.38 -12.58 1.75
C MET A 282 -17.77 -11.10 1.58
N LEU A 283 -17.24 -10.46 0.55
CA LEU A 283 -17.54 -9.07 0.20
C LEU A 283 -19.02 -8.88 -0.14
N GLN A 284 -19.65 -9.86 -0.80
CA GLN A 284 -21.09 -9.81 -1.11
C GLN A 284 -21.94 -9.59 0.15
N VAL A 285 -21.61 -10.31 1.24
CA VAL A 285 -22.32 -10.20 2.52
C VAL A 285 -22.18 -8.77 3.06
N HIS A 286 -20.96 -8.24 3.10
CA HIS A 286 -20.69 -6.87 3.58
C HIS A 286 -21.38 -5.81 2.71
N LEU A 287 -21.33 -5.93 1.39
CA LEU A 287 -21.99 -5.00 0.47
C LEU A 287 -23.52 -5.02 0.64
N THR A 288 -24.09 -6.18 0.93
CA THR A 288 -25.53 -6.34 1.19
C THR A 288 -25.92 -5.68 2.50
N GLU A 289 -25.21 -5.99 3.60
CA GLU A 289 -25.47 -5.43 4.92
C GLU A 289 -25.37 -3.90 4.94
N GLN A 290 -24.44 -3.33 4.16
CA GLN A 290 -24.23 -1.88 4.07
C GLN A 290 -25.07 -1.19 2.98
N ASN A 291 -25.96 -1.91 2.27
CA ASN A 291 -26.74 -1.38 1.15
C ASN A 291 -25.87 -0.72 0.04
N LEU A 292 -24.72 -1.33 -0.24
CA LEU A 292 -23.73 -0.89 -1.25
C LEU A 292 -23.72 -1.77 -2.50
N ILE A 293 -24.43 -2.91 -2.48
CA ILE A 293 -24.52 -3.79 -3.65
C ILE A 293 -25.08 -3.03 -4.85
N GLY A 294 -24.40 -3.13 -6.00
CA GLY A 294 -24.77 -2.38 -7.21
C GLY A 294 -24.43 -0.88 -7.19
N ARG A 295 -23.91 -0.35 -6.07
CA ARG A 295 -23.61 1.09 -5.90
C ARG A 295 -22.12 1.37 -5.77
N LEU A 296 -21.34 0.38 -5.33
CA LEU A 296 -19.90 0.49 -5.16
C LEU A 296 -19.20 -0.63 -5.93
N ALA A 297 -18.46 -0.25 -6.97
CA ALA A 297 -17.58 -1.17 -7.68
C ALA A 297 -16.27 -1.28 -6.90
N VAL A 298 -16.01 -2.46 -6.31
CA VAL A 298 -14.72 -2.77 -5.68
C VAL A 298 -13.66 -3.09 -6.74
N LEU A 299 -14.10 -3.64 -7.87
CA LEU A 299 -13.29 -3.85 -9.07
C LEU A 299 -13.78 -2.91 -10.18
N PRO A 300 -13.08 -1.78 -10.44
CA PRO A 300 -13.47 -0.87 -11.51
C PRO A 300 -13.39 -1.55 -12.88
N VAL A 301 -14.34 -1.24 -13.78
CA VAL A 301 -14.41 -1.84 -15.11
C VAL A 301 -13.18 -1.46 -15.95
N GLU A 302 -12.69 -0.23 -15.77
CA GLU A 302 -11.50 0.30 -16.43
C GLU A 302 -10.25 -0.49 -16.03
N SER A 303 -10.12 -0.83 -14.74
CA SER A 303 -9.04 -1.66 -14.22
C SER A 303 -9.09 -3.08 -14.79
N VAL A 304 -10.29 -3.65 -14.95
CA VAL A 304 -10.49 -4.94 -15.63
C VAL A 304 -10.10 -4.86 -17.11
N ALA A 305 -10.50 -3.80 -17.79
CA ALA A 305 -10.17 -3.58 -19.20
C ALA A 305 -8.64 -3.52 -19.40
N ALA A 306 -7.93 -2.79 -18.53
CA ALA A 306 -6.48 -2.72 -18.55
C ALA A 306 -5.84 -4.11 -18.34
N LEU A 307 -6.33 -4.89 -17.37
CA LEU A 307 -5.85 -6.26 -17.15
C LEU A 307 -6.07 -7.16 -18.37
N VAL A 308 -7.25 -7.11 -18.99
CA VAL A 308 -7.57 -7.88 -20.20
C VAL A 308 -6.61 -7.53 -21.34
N GLU A 309 -6.32 -6.25 -21.56
CA GLU A 309 -5.37 -5.79 -22.58
C GLU A 309 -3.94 -6.24 -22.29
N GLU A 310 -3.50 -6.18 -21.04
CA GLU A 310 -2.20 -6.72 -20.62
C GLU A 310 -2.08 -8.22 -20.88
N VAL A 311 -3.10 -8.99 -20.51
CA VAL A 311 -3.15 -10.45 -20.74
C VAL A 311 -3.13 -10.76 -22.24
N SER A 312 -3.94 -10.06 -23.04
CA SER A 312 -3.96 -10.21 -24.51
C SER A 312 -2.57 -10.04 -25.11
N ARG A 313 -1.90 -8.94 -24.75
CA ARG A 313 -0.54 -8.62 -25.21
C ARG A 313 0.50 -9.64 -24.76
N LEU A 314 0.37 -10.20 -23.56
CA LEU A 314 1.26 -11.27 -23.08
C LEU A 314 1.02 -12.58 -23.85
N CYS A 315 -0.23 -12.95 -24.09
CA CYS A 315 -0.59 -14.12 -24.89
C CYS A 315 -0.03 -14.04 -26.31
N GLU A 316 -0.17 -12.88 -26.97
CA GLU A 316 0.38 -12.64 -28.31
C GLU A 316 1.91 -12.83 -28.35
N LYS A 317 2.63 -12.31 -27.36
CA LYS A 317 4.10 -12.46 -27.25
C LYS A 317 4.55 -13.91 -27.00
N LEU A 318 3.68 -14.73 -26.43
CA LEU A 318 3.94 -16.14 -26.12
C LEU A 318 3.56 -17.08 -27.28
N MET A 319 2.70 -16.69 -28.21
CA MET A 319 2.41 -17.47 -29.41
C MET A 319 3.63 -17.46 -30.37
N PRO A 320 3.96 -18.56 -31.07
CA PRO A 320 3.28 -19.86 -31.17
C PRO A 320 3.86 -20.96 -30.23
N LEU A 321 4.41 -20.60 -29.07
CA LEU A 321 5.06 -21.57 -28.16
C LEU A 321 4.06 -22.64 -27.66
N PRO A 322 4.55 -23.78 -27.13
CA PRO A 322 3.74 -24.71 -26.32
C PRO A 322 3.35 -24.09 -24.95
N ALA A 323 2.84 -22.85 -24.98
CA ALA A 323 2.32 -22.09 -23.84
C ALA A 323 0.81 -22.34 -23.64
N ALA A 324 0.19 -23.22 -24.42
CA ALA A 324 -1.25 -23.45 -24.44
C ALA A 324 -1.83 -23.70 -23.04
N ASN A 325 -1.16 -24.50 -22.20
CA ASN A 325 -1.64 -24.80 -20.85
C ASN A 325 -1.56 -23.59 -19.90
N HIS A 326 -0.49 -22.79 -19.99
CA HIS A 326 -0.32 -21.59 -19.14
C HIS A 326 -1.26 -20.45 -19.58
N ILE A 327 -1.47 -20.31 -20.89
CA ILE A 327 -2.45 -19.38 -21.46
C ILE A 327 -3.85 -19.79 -20.99
N GLN A 328 -4.22 -21.07 -21.14
CA GLN A 328 -5.50 -21.57 -20.66
C GLN A 328 -5.69 -21.30 -19.16
N LEU A 329 -4.68 -21.64 -18.33
CA LEU A 329 -4.76 -21.41 -16.88
C LEU A 329 -4.95 -19.92 -16.53
N ALA A 330 -4.27 -19.01 -17.23
CA ALA A 330 -4.45 -17.57 -17.04
C ALA A 330 -5.87 -17.12 -17.40
N LEU A 331 -6.40 -17.59 -18.54
CA LEU A 331 -7.75 -17.28 -18.99
C LEU A 331 -8.82 -17.87 -18.06
N ASP A 332 -8.63 -19.10 -17.57
CA ASP A 332 -9.53 -19.74 -16.62
C ASP A 332 -9.59 -18.97 -15.29
N ARG A 333 -8.43 -18.56 -14.76
CA ARG A 333 -8.37 -17.73 -13.54
C ARG A 333 -9.07 -16.39 -13.75
N LEU A 334 -8.85 -15.73 -14.89
CA LEU A 334 -9.52 -14.48 -15.22
C LEU A 334 -11.03 -14.67 -15.32
N ALA A 335 -11.49 -15.68 -16.07
CA ALA A 335 -12.91 -15.96 -16.26
C ALA A 335 -13.61 -16.27 -14.93
N GLN A 336 -13.02 -17.13 -14.10
CA GLN A 336 -13.55 -17.46 -12.76
C GLN A 336 -13.68 -16.22 -11.88
N ALA A 337 -12.62 -15.39 -11.81
CA ALA A 337 -12.63 -14.20 -10.98
C ALA A 337 -13.67 -13.17 -11.46
N LEU A 338 -13.78 -12.92 -12.77
CA LEU A 338 -14.77 -12.00 -13.31
C LEU A 338 -16.19 -12.52 -13.08
N GLN A 339 -16.42 -13.83 -13.25
CA GLN A 339 -17.72 -14.44 -12.97
C GLN A 339 -18.12 -14.27 -11.50
N VAL A 340 -17.23 -14.56 -10.56
CA VAL A 340 -17.50 -14.42 -9.13
C VAL A 340 -17.66 -12.95 -8.74
N ALA A 341 -16.80 -12.05 -9.24
CA ALA A 341 -16.89 -10.62 -8.97
C ALA A 341 -18.21 -10.01 -9.47
N MET A 342 -18.70 -10.42 -10.64
CA MET A 342 -20.03 -10.00 -11.13
C MET A 342 -21.16 -10.56 -10.26
N ALA A 343 -21.12 -11.86 -9.93
CA ALA A 343 -22.16 -12.51 -9.13
C ALA A 343 -22.28 -11.94 -7.71
N THR A 344 -21.17 -11.43 -7.17
CA THR A 344 -21.08 -10.86 -5.82
C THR A 344 -21.34 -9.35 -5.78
N GLY A 345 -21.49 -8.70 -6.94
CA GLY A 345 -21.66 -7.25 -7.06
C GLY A 345 -20.38 -6.45 -6.85
N ALA A 346 -19.21 -7.11 -6.80
CA ALA A 346 -17.91 -6.45 -6.71
C ALA A 346 -17.48 -5.80 -8.03
N LEU A 347 -17.90 -6.35 -9.17
CA LEU A 347 -17.73 -5.80 -10.51
C LEU A 347 -19.10 -5.40 -11.08
N LEU A 348 -19.26 -4.12 -11.42
CA LEU A 348 -20.49 -3.57 -11.97
C LEU A 348 -20.39 -3.47 -13.50
N CYS A 349 -20.69 -4.55 -14.21
CA CYS A 349 -20.74 -4.56 -15.67
C CYS A 349 -21.86 -5.45 -16.20
N THR A 350 -22.31 -5.20 -17.43
CA THR A 350 -23.25 -6.09 -18.11
C THR A 350 -22.53 -7.26 -18.77
N ARG A 351 -23.29 -8.29 -19.17
CA ARG A 351 -22.73 -9.42 -19.91
C ARG A 351 -22.24 -9.00 -21.29
N GLU A 352 -22.90 -8.04 -21.93
CA GLU A 352 -22.48 -7.45 -23.20
C GLU A 352 -21.15 -6.68 -23.07
N ASP A 353 -20.98 -5.89 -22.00
CA ASP A 353 -19.73 -5.17 -21.73
C ASP A 353 -18.57 -6.16 -21.57
N LEU A 354 -18.77 -7.21 -20.77
CA LEU A 354 -17.76 -8.23 -20.55
C LEU A 354 -17.41 -8.98 -21.84
N ARG A 355 -18.40 -9.33 -22.68
CA ARG A 355 -18.13 -9.92 -24.00
C ARG A 355 -17.28 -9.01 -24.86
N THR A 356 -17.57 -7.72 -24.86
CA THR A 356 -16.84 -6.73 -25.66
C THR A 356 -15.40 -6.62 -25.16
N LEU A 357 -15.20 -6.53 -23.85
CA LEU A 357 -13.88 -6.49 -23.22
C LEU A 357 -13.06 -7.75 -23.56
N CYS A 358 -13.64 -8.93 -23.33
CA CYS A 358 -12.94 -10.20 -23.51
C CYS A 358 -12.79 -10.63 -24.97
N SER A 359 -13.43 -9.96 -25.94
CA SER A 359 -13.35 -10.30 -27.36
C SER A 359 -11.92 -10.28 -27.94
N ARG A 360 -11.01 -9.57 -27.28
CA ARG A 360 -9.59 -9.45 -27.66
C ARG A 360 -8.74 -10.62 -27.16
N LEU A 361 -9.24 -11.41 -26.21
CA LEU A 361 -8.50 -12.54 -25.65
C LEU A 361 -8.53 -13.74 -26.63
N PRO A 362 -7.47 -14.57 -26.62
CA PRO A 362 -7.49 -15.82 -27.37
C PRO A 362 -8.63 -16.74 -26.88
N HIS A 363 -9.10 -17.62 -27.77
CA HIS A 363 -10.14 -18.59 -27.42
C HIS A 363 -9.67 -19.49 -26.27
N ASN A 364 -10.44 -19.44 -25.18
CA ASN A 364 -10.32 -20.41 -24.09
C ASN A 364 -10.88 -21.75 -24.58
N LYS A 365 -10.08 -22.82 -24.52
CA LYS A 365 -10.46 -24.15 -25.04
C LYS A 365 -11.40 -24.91 -24.13
#